data_AF-A0A6Y7KEY0-F1
#
_entry.id   AF-A0A6Y7KEY0-F1
#
_cell.length_a   1.000
_cell.length_b   1.000
_cell.length_c   1.000
_cell.angle_alpha   90.00
_cell.angle_beta   90.00
_cell.angle_gamma   90.00
#
_symmetry.space_group_name_H-M   'P 1'
#
loop_
_entity.id
_entity.type
_entity.pdbx_description
1 polymer ?
#
loop_
_entity_poly.entity_id
_entity_poly.type
_entity_poly.pdbx_seq_one_letter_code
_entity_poly.pdbx_strand_id
1 'polypeptide(L)'
;MNMKKGMVLLTGFLLAFSIFLVGCSDAQKETQEKEEKNDMFYQTGMSYENELKNTYTILWDGSIDKIPNIDTFSNDNRQEVLNNLNTLETKLGEIKKEIESDKSLSSVNKEYVSNLSDGISKLEAMTIKLNAQVTTRGANTFADDNFNLEIKELQSDVDNYLNKAVEIRKKYTPSDK
;
A
#
# COMPACT_ATOMS: atom_id res chain seq x y z
N MET A 1 -2.80 14.09 -83.56
CA MET A 1 -3.35 14.25 -82.20
C MET A 1 -3.22 12.90 -81.51
N ASN A 2 -2.29 12.73 -80.56
CA ASN A 2 -2.26 11.58 -79.66
C ASN A 2 -1.61 12.03 -78.33
N MET A 3 -2.41 11.90 -77.27
CA MET A 3 -2.20 12.50 -75.96
C MET A 3 -1.19 11.75 -75.09
N LYS A 4 -0.61 12.52 -74.16
CA LYS A 4 0.41 12.20 -73.16
C LYS A 4 0.07 10.97 -72.30
N LYS A 5 1.02 10.04 -72.17
CA LYS A 5 1.03 9.01 -71.12
C LYS A 5 1.86 9.53 -69.93
N GLY A 6 1.37 9.28 -68.72
CA GLY A 6 2.22 9.23 -67.53
C GLY A 6 1.95 10.31 -66.50
N MET A 7 0.80 10.25 -65.82
CA MET A 7 0.64 10.91 -64.52
C MET A 7 -0.40 10.19 -63.66
N VAL A 8 -0.13 8.93 -63.31
CA VAL A 8 -0.91 8.19 -62.28
C VAL A 8 0.05 7.28 -61.52
N LEU A 9 0.87 7.84 -60.64
CA LEU A 9 1.69 7.05 -59.71
C LEU A 9 1.99 7.77 -58.38
N LEU A 10 1.32 8.90 -58.10
CA LEU A 10 1.55 9.67 -56.87
C LEU A 10 0.45 9.52 -55.82
N THR A 11 -0.73 9.00 -56.18
CA THR A 11 -1.87 8.87 -55.26
C THR A 11 -1.86 7.57 -54.45
N GLY A 12 -1.18 6.52 -54.91
CA GLY A 12 -1.05 5.25 -54.19
C GLY A 12 -0.02 5.28 -53.05
N PHE A 13 1.03 6.11 -53.17
CA PHE A 13 2.11 6.19 -52.16
C PHE A 13 1.70 7.04 -50.94
N LEU A 14 0.86 8.05 -51.14
CA LEU A 14 0.35 8.92 -50.07
C LEU A 14 -0.67 8.23 -49.16
N LEU A 15 -1.46 7.28 -49.68
CA LEU A 15 -2.45 6.56 -48.87
C LEU A 15 -1.83 5.47 -47.98
N ALA A 16 -0.68 4.90 -48.38
CA ALA A 16 0.04 3.92 -47.56
C ALA A 16 0.84 4.59 -46.42
N PHE A 17 1.32 5.82 -46.64
CA PHE A 17 2.03 6.59 -45.61
C PHE A 17 1.10 7.11 -44.49
N SER A 18 -0.16 7.42 -44.81
CA SER A 18 -1.14 7.87 -43.81
C SER A 18 -1.60 6.75 -42.87
N ILE A 19 -1.72 5.50 -43.35
CA ILE A 19 -2.05 4.35 -42.50
C ILE A 19 -0.88 4.00 -41.57
N PHE A 20 0.36 4.16 -42.06
CA PHE A 20 1.57 3.89 -41.28
C PHE A 20 1.81 4.94 -40.16
N LEU A 21 1.43 6.20 -40.37
CA LEU A 21 1.53 7.27 -39.36
C LEU A 21 0.46 7.17 -38.26
N VAL A 22 -0.74 6.71 -38.59
CA VAL A 22 -1.81 6.48 -37.59
C VAL A 22 -1.46 5.32 -36.67
N GLY A 23 -0.97 4.19 -37.20
CA GLY A 23 -0.62 3.02 -36.40
C GLY A 23 0.58 3.20 -35.46
N CYS A 24 1.50 4.14 -35.74
CA CYS A 24 2.65 4.43 -34.87
C CYS A 24 2.27 5.36 -33.70
N SER A 25 1.29 6.24 -33.91
CA SER A 25 0.84 7.23 -32.92
C SER A 25 0.06 6.58 -31.77
N ASP A 26 -0.78 5.58 -32.09
CA ASP A 26 -1.56 4.85 -31.08
C ASP A 26 -0.64 3.99 -30.17
N ALA A 27 0.38 3.34 -30.74
CA ALA A 27 1.34 2.54 -29.97
C ALA A 27 2.20 3.41 -29.01
N GLN A 28 2.61 4.61 -29.44
CA GLN A 28 3.32 5.54 -28.56
C GLN A 28 2.41 6.06 -27.44
N LYS A 29 1.15 6.37 -27.76
CA LYS A 29 0.16 6.84 -26.78
C LYS A 29 -0.14 5.77 -25.72
N GLU A 30 -0.34 4.52 -26.11
CA GLU A 30 -0.55 3.40 -25.19
C GLU A 30 0.67 3.15 -24.28
N THR A 31 1.88 3.27 -24.84
CA THR A 31 3.12 3.12 -24.07
C THR A 31 3.27 4.22 -23.03
N GLN A 32 3.02 5.48 -23.42
CA GLN A 32 3.08 6.62 -22.51
C GLN A 32 2.02 6.56 -21.41
N GLU A 33 0.78 6.20 -21.73
CA GLU A 33 -0.30 6.07 -20.74
C GLU A 33 0.02 4.97 -19.70
N LYS A 34 0.72 3.91 -20.12
CA LYS A 34 1.16 2.84 -19.23
C LYS A 34 2.32 3.28 -18.32
N GLU A 35 3.29 4.04 -18.84
CA GLU A 35 4.35 4.66 -18.03
C GLU A 35 3.75 5.60 -16.97
N GLU A 36 2.87 6.52 -17.36
CA GLU A 36 2.23 7.47 -16.44
C GLU A 36 1.40 6.78 -15.35
N LYS A 37 0.67 5.71 -15.68
CA LYS A 37 -0.07 4.90 -14.69
C LYS A 37 0.85 4.19 -13.71
N ASN A 38 2.00 3.68 -14.17
CA ASN A 38 2.98 3.02 -13.31
C ASN A 38 3.65 4.02 -12.35
N ASP A 39 3.98 5.21 -12.84
CA ASP A 39 4.57 6.28 -12.03
C ASP A 39 3.60 6.73 -10.93
N MET A 40 2.32 6.95 -11.28
CA MET A 40 1.28 7.24 -10.29
C MET A 40 1.14 6.10 -9.27
N PHE A 41 1.08 4.85 -9.73
CA PHE A 41 1.02 3.69 -8.83
C PHE A 41 2.20 3.66 -7.85
N TYR A 42 3.42 3.92 -8.33
CA TYR A 42 4.61 3.95 -7.49
C TYR A 42 4.53 5.06 -6.41
N GLN A 43 4.17 6.28 -6.80
CA GLN A 43 4.08 7.41 -5.87
C GLN A 43 2.96 7.24 -4.85
N THR A 44 1.77 6.83 -5.30
CA THR A 44 0.64 6.53 -4.40
C THR A 44 1.00 5.40 -3.45
N GLY A 45 1.64 4.35 -3.95
CA GLY A 45 2.11 3.24 -3.13
C GLY A 45 3.10 3.69 -2.05
N MET A 46 4.07 4.53 -2.39
CA MET A 46 4.99 5.15 -1.41
C MET A 46 4.26 5.93 -0.32
N SER A 47 3.24 6.70 -0.69
CA SER A 47 2.46 7.50 0.27
C SER A 47 1.81 6.62 1.33
N TYR A 48 1.08 5.59 0.91
CA TYR A 48 0.40 4.68 1.85
C TYR A 48 1.37 3.84 2.67
N GLU A 49 2.47 3.37 2.09
CA GLU A 49 3.52 2.68 2.85
C GLU A 49 4.09 3.58 3.96
N ASN A 50 4.31 4.86 3.69
CA ASN A 50 4.81 5.82 4.68
C ASN A 50 3.78 6.11 5.77
N GLU A 51 2.51 6.27 5.39
CA GLU A 51 1.42 6.48 6.35
C GLU A 51 1.23 5.28 7.27
N LEU A 52 1.28 4.07 6.72
CA LEU A 52 1.24 2.83 7.47
C LEU A 52 2.46 2.68 8.38
N LYS A 53 3.67 2.95 7.87
CA LYS A 53 4.89 2.90 8.66
C LYS A 53 4.88 3.91 9.79
N ASN A 54 4.37 5.12 9.57
CA ASN A 54 4.23 6.13 10.63
C ASN A 54 3.23 5.67 11.68
N THR A 55 2.08 5.14 11.27
CA THR A 55 1.05 4.57 12.15
C THR A 55 1.60 3.39 12.97
N TYR A 56 2.39 2.52 12.33
CA TYR A 56 3.06 1.38 12.97
C TYR A 56 4.21 1.80 13.90
N THR A 57 4.98 2.84 13.54
CA THR A 57 6.05 3.36 14.39
C THR A 57 5.48 4.01 15.65
N ILE A 58 4.34 4.71 15.54
CA ILE A 58 3.60 5.24 16.70
C ILE A 58 3.14 4.10 17.64
N LEU A 59 2.76 2.96 17.09
CA LEU A 59 2.48 1.73 17.83
C LEU A 59 3.69 1.26 18.65
N TRP A 60 4.85 1.17 18.01
CA TRP A 60 6.04 0.57 18.60
C TRP A 60 6.80 1.52 19.55
N ASP A 61 7.09 2.74 19.08
CA ASP A 61 7.86 3.78 19.77
C ASP A 61 7.00 4.57 20.79
N GLY A 62 5.68 4.58 20.58
CA GLY A 62 4.72 5.30 21.42
C GLY A 62 3.95 4.42 22.40
N SER A 63 3.69 3.16 22.08
CA SER A 63 2.83 2.29 22.91
C SER A 63 3.56 1.07 23.46
N ILE A 64 4.42 0.38 22.72
CA ILE A 64 4.88 -0.96 23.15
C ILE A 64 6.17 -0.93 23.98
N ASP A 65 7.15 -0.10 23.64
CA ASP A 65 8.30 0.16 24.54
C ASP A 65 7.92 1.04 25.75
N LYS A 66 6.79 1.75 25.65
CA LYS A 66 6.17 2.50 26.76
C LYS A 66 5.08 1.73 27.49
N ILE A 67 4.74 0.49 27.13
CA ILE A 67 4.12 -0.44 28.08
C ILE A 67 5.27 -0.73 29.03
N PRO A 68 5.37 0.01 30.15
CA PRO A 68 6.46 -0.23 31.08
C PRO A 68 6.27 -1.65 31.58
N ASN A 69 7.33 -2.24 32.10
CA ASN A 69 7.19 -3.35 33.02
C ASN A 69 6.01 -3.03 33.96
N ILE A 70 4.91 -3.78 33.85
CA ILE A 70 3.57 -3.29 34.24
C ILE A 70 3.39 -3.09 35.75
N ASP A 71 4.43 -3.42 36.50
CA ASP A 71 4.61 -3.21 37.93
C ASP A 71 4.39 -1.75 38.41
N THR A 72 4.37 -0.76 37.50
CA THR A 72 4.10 0.66 37.82
C THR A 72 2.83 1.25 37.18
N PHE A 73 1.92 0.44 36.64
CA PHE A 73 0.74 0.92 35.92
C PHE A 73 -0.30 1.59 36.85
N SER A 74 -0.30 2.92 36.95
CA SER A 74 -1.40 3.68 37.56
C SER A 74 -2.67 3.58 36.70
N ASN A 75 -3.85 3.79 37.28
CA ASN A 75 -5.11 3.77 36.53
C ASN A 75 -5.18 4.84 35.42
N ASP A 76 -4.52 5.99 35.60
CA ASP A 76 -4.51 7.08 34.62
C ASP A 76 -3.70 6.72 33.36
N ASN A 77 -2.53 6.08 33.55
CA ASN A 77 -1.70 5.60 32.45
C ASN A 77 -2.39 4.50 31.63
N ARG A 78 -3.25 3.70 32.29
CA ARG A 78 -4.05 2.68 31.61
C ARG A 78 -5.07 3.27 30.66
N GLN A 79 -5.80 4.30 31.11
CA GLN A 79 -6.82 4.93 30.29
C GLN A 79 -6.21 5.62 29.06
N GLU A 80 -5.04 6.24 29.23
CA GLU A 80 -4.28 6.82 28.11
C GLU A 80 -3.91 5.75 27.06
N VAL A 81 -3.38 4.60 27.50
CA VAL A 81 -3.03 3.49 26.59
C VAL A 81 -4.26 2.96 25.86
N LEU A 82 -5.39 2.76 26.55
CA LEU A 82 -6.64 2.32 25.92
C LEU A 82 -7.15 3.33 24.87
N ASN A 83 -7.08 4.63 25.17
CA ASN A 83 -7.48 5.68 24.23
C ASN A 83 -6.59 5.67 22.98
N ASN A 84 -5.28 5.47 23.14
CA ASN A 84 -4.33 5.37 22.04
C ASN A 84 -4.61 4.14 21.16
N LEU A 85 -4.87 2.98 21.77
CA LEU A 85 -5.21 1.75 21.05
C LEU A 85 -6.53 1.88 20.26
N ASN A 86 -7.56 2.50 20.85
CA ASN A 86 -8.83 2.74 20.16
C ASN A 86 -8.67 3.71 18.97
N THR A 87 -7.89 4.78 19.15
CA THR A 87 -7.61 5.77 18.09
C THR A 87 -6.90 5.11 16.92
N LEU A 88 -5.94 4.24 17.24
CA LEU A 88 -5.19 3.48 16.26
C LEU A 88 -6.05 2.48 15.48
N GLU A 89 -6.90 1.70 16.15
CA GLU A 89 -7.83 0.77 15.50
C GLU A 89 -8.70 1.51 14.48
N THR A 90 -9.18 2.70 14.83
CA THR A 90 -9.97 3.55 13.93
C THR A 90 -9.17 3.98 12.71
N LYS A 91 -7.94 4.49 12.92
CA LYS A 91 -7.06 4.95 11.83
C LYS A 91 -6.68 3.82 10.87
N LEU A 92 -6.39 2.63 11.40
CA LEU A 92 -6.08 1.46 10.58
C LEU A 92 -7.28 1.08 9.69
N GLY A 93 -8.49 1.09 10.25
CA GLY A 93 -9.71 0.83 9.49
C GLY A 93 -10.02 1.88 8.44
N GLU A 94 -9.69 3.15 8.69
CA GLU A 94 -9.79 4.24 7.70
C GLU A 94 -8.80 4.04 6.55
N ILE A 95 -7.51 3.85 6.86
CA ILE A 95 -6.46 3.62 5.85
C ILE A 95 -6.78 2.40 4.99
N LYS A 96 -7.28 1.32 5.60
CA LYS A 96 -7.70 0.11 4.86
C LYS A 96 -8.76 0.43 3.81
N LYS A 97 -9.80 1.17 4.20
CA LYS A 97 -10.89 1.56 3.28
C LYS A 97 -10.37 2.45 2.16
N GLU A 98 -9.49 3.40 2.47
CA GLU A 98 -8.88 4.28 1.48
C GLU A 98 -8.12 3.46 0.43
N ILE A 99 -7.21 2.58 0.86
CA ILE A 99 -6.42 1.72 -0.02
C ILE A 99 -7.29 0.80 -0.88
N GLU A 100 -8.33 0.17 -0.29
CA GLU A 100 -9.23 -0.72 -1.03
C GLU A 100 -10.11 0.04 -2.04
N SER A 101 -10.41 1.31 -1.77
CA SER A 101 -11.21 2.17 -2.65
C SER A 101 -10.39 2.86 -3.74
N ASP A 102 -9.07 2.95 -3.58
CA ASP A 102 -8.19 3.60 -4.54
C ASP A 102 -8.05 2.79 -5.84
N LYS A 103 -8.73 3.29 -6.88
CA LYS A 103 -8.71 2.70 -8.22
C LYS A 103 -7.35 2.83 -8.90
N SER A 104 -6.53 3.81 -8.54
CA SER A 104 -5.20 4.00 -9.13
C SER A 104 -4.28 2.83 -8.80
N LEU A 105 -4.42 2.25 -7.60
CA LEU A 105 -3.67 1.08 -7.19
C LEU A 105 -4.24 -0.21 -7.75
N SER A 106 -5.53 -0.44 -7.53
CA SER A 106 -6.19 -1.72 -7.87
C SER A 106 -6.36 -1.95 -9.38
N SER A 107 -6.36 -0.89 -10.19
CA SER A 107 -6.36 -1.01 -11.65
C SER A 107 -5.00 -1.42 -12.23
N VAL A 108 -3.91 -1.15 -11.50
CA VAL A 108 -2.54 -1.49 -11.91
C VAL A 108 -2.11 -2.83 -11.30
N ASN A 109 -2.34 -3.03 -10.00
CA ASN A 109 -1.99 -4.28 -9.32
C ASN A 109 -2.88 -4.56 -8.09
N LYS A 110 -3.78 -5.55 -8.22
CA LYS A 110 -4.67 -5.99 -7.12
C LYS A 110 -3.95 -6.74 -6.01
N GLU A 111 -2.85 -7.43 -6.32
CA GLU A 111 -2.07 -8.18 -5.34
C GLU A 111 -1.36 -7.22 -4.36
N TYR A 112 -0.89 -6.07 -4.85
CA TYR A 112 -0.34 -5.00 -4.01
C TYR A 112 -1.37 -4.52 -2.97
N VAL A 113 -2.57 -4.15 -3.45
CA VAL A 113 -3.69 -3.70 -2.59
C VAL A 113 -4.06 -4.77 -1.57
N SER A 114 -4.13 -6.05 -2.00
CA SER A 114 -4.43 -7.17 -1.11
C SER A 114 -3.38 -7.31 0.00
N ASN A 115 -2.09 -7.27 -0.32
CA ASN A 115 -1.03 -7.41 0.69
C ASN A 115 -1.05 -6.25 1.69
N LEU A 116 -1.33 -5.01 1.25
CA LEU A 116 -1.50 -3.88 2.17
C LEU A 116 -2.71 -4.08 3.10
N SER A 117 -3.86 -4.46 2.55
CA SER A 117 -5.08 -4.71 3.33
C SER A 117 -4.91 -5.86 4.34
N ASP A 118 -4.22 -6.93 3.95
CA ASP A 118 -3.90 -8.06 4.83
C ASP A 118 -2.97 -7.63 5.97
N GLY A 119 -1.92 -6.86 5.67
CA GLY A 119 -1.02 -6.29 6.68
C GLY A 119 -1.76 -5.40 7.68
N ILE A 120 -2.66 -4.53 7.21
CA ILE A 120 -3.49 -3.68 8.08
C ILE A 120 -4.42 -4.52 8.95
N SER A 121 -5.08 -5.54 8.38
CA SER A 121 -6.00 -6.42 9.12
C SER A 121 -5.29 -7.15 10.26
N LYS A 122 -4.02 -7.50 10.08
CA LYS A 122 -3.19 -8.11 11.13
C LYS A 122 -2.79 -7.11 12.21
N LEU A 123 -2.52 -5.85 11.85
CA LEU A 123 -2.30 -4.76 12.80
C LEU A 123 -3.54 -4.43 13.63
N GLU A 124 -4.72 -4.43 13.01
CA GLU A 124 -6.01 -4.28 13.71
C GLU A 124 -6.18 -5.41 14.74
N ALA A 125 -5.95 -6.66 14.33
CA ALA A 125 -6.05 -7.81 15.23
C ALA A 125 -5.09 -7.73 16.42
N MET A 126 -3.84 -7.28 16.18
CA MET A 126 -2.86 -7.04 17.25
C MET A 126 -3.33 -5.94 18.21
N THR A 127 -3.85 -4.83 17.67
CA THR A 127 -4.36 -3.70 18.45
C THR A 127 -5.52 -4.11 19.36
N ILE A 128 -6.48 -4.86 18.83
CA ILE A 128 -7.63 -5.39 19.59
C ILE A 128 -7.16 -6.32 20.71
N LYS A 129 -6.19 -7.20 20.43
CA LYS A 129 -5.62 -8.10 21.44
C LYS A 129 -4.94 -7.33 22.57
N LEU A 130 -4.12 -6.33 22.25
CA LEU A 130 -3.48 -5.46 23.25
C LEU A 130 -4.53 -4.73 24.10
N ASN A 131 -5.57 -4.18 23.46
CA ASN A 131 -6.66 -3.50 24.13
C ASN A 131 -7.40 -4.43 25.12
N ALA A 132 -7.73 -5.65 24.68
CA ALA A 132 -8.34 -6.66 25.53
C ALA A 132 -7.46 -7.03 26.73
N GLN A 133 -6.14 -7.16 26.55
CA GLN A 133 -5.23 -7.43 27.66
C GLN A 133 -5.15 -6.27 28.65
N VAL A 134 -5.00 -5.03 28.18
CA VAL A 134 -4.95 -3.83 29.03
C VAL A 134 -6.26 -3.66 29.81
N THR A 135 -7.39 -4.05 29.22
CA THR A 135 -8.72 -4.02 29.85
C THR A 135 -8.90 -5.12 30.91
N THR A 136 -8.48 -6.36 30.59
CA THR A 136 -8.75 -7.54 31.44
C THR A 136 -7.71 -7.75 32.54
N ARG A 137 -6.45 -7.43 32.29
CA ARG A 137 -5.34 -7.62 33.23
C ARG A 137 -4.98 -6.28 33.86
N GLY A 138 -5.66 -5.94 34.96
CA GLY A 138 -5.23 -4.80 35.77
C GLY A 138 -3.84 -5.07 36.37
N ALA A 139 -2.86 -4.21 36.07
CA ALA A 139 -1.54 -3.98 36.71
C ALA A 139 -0.69 -5.17 37.23
N ASN A 140 -1.08 -6.43 37.00
CA ASN A 140 -0.32 -7.60 37.40
C ASN A 140 0.55 -8.05 36.23
N THR A 141 1.85 -8.14 36.51
CA THR A 141 2.94 -8.71 35.70
C THR A 141 2.51 -9.46 34.43
N PHE A 142 2.91 -8.92 33.28
CA PHE A 142 2.79 -9.56 31.96
C PHE A 142 3.82 -10.68 31.83
N ALA A 143 3.66 -11.74 32.62
CA ALA A 143 4.46 -12.95 32.52
C ALA A 143 3.64 -14.08 31.89
N ASP A 144 2.99 -13.80 30.76
CA ASP A 144 2.36 -14.83 29.95
C ASP A 144 3.13 -14.95 28.63
N ASP A 145 4.13 -15.82 28.65
CA ASP A 145 5.00 -16.10 27.51
C ASP A 145 4.19 -16.46 26.25
N ASN A 146 2.97 -16.99 26.41
CA ASN A 146 2.07 -17.30 25.31
C ASN A 146 1.52 -16.04 24.62
N PHE A 147 1.19 -14.99 25.37
CA PHE A 147 0.73 -13.72 24.78
C PHE A 147 1.86 -13.02 24.01
N ASN A 148 3.05 -12.99 24.61
CA ASN A 148 4.23 -12.40 23.97
C ASN A 148 4.63 -13.17 22.69
N LEU A 149 4.47 -14.50 22.69
CA LEU A 149 4.66 -15.33 21.50
C LEU A 149 3.64 -14.97 20.40
N GLU A 150 2.36 -14.92 20.74
CA GLU A 150 1.29 -14.57 19.79
C GLU A 150 1.48 -13.17 19.17
N ILE A 151 1.92 -12.18 19.96
CA ILE A 151 2.21 -10.84 19.43
C ILE A 151 3.40 -10.87 18.47
N LYS A 152 4.46 -11.62 18.77
CA LYS A 152 5.61 -11.78 17.88
C LYS A 152 5.25 -12.49 16.57
N GLU A 153 4.38 -13.51 16.64
CA GLU A 153 3.87 -14.19 15.45
C GLU A 153 3.05 -13.22 14.58
N LEU A 154 2.15 -12.44 15.18
CA LEU A 154 1.39 -11.41 14.47
C LEU A 154 2.29 -10.34 13.85
N GLN A 155 3.36 -9.94 14.55
CA GLN A 155 4.35 -9.00 14.03
C GLN A 155 5.06 -9.58 12.80
N SER A 156 5.52 -10.84 12.89
CA SER A 156 6.17 -11.52 11.77
C SER A 156 5.25 -11.64 10.55
N ASP A 157 3.95 -11.88 10.76
CA ASP A 157 2.95 -11.90 9.69
C ASP A 157 2.82 -10.53 9.02
N VAL A 158 2.67 -9.46 9.80
CA VAL A 158 2.58 -8.07 9.29
C VAL A 158 3.81 -7.74 8.45
N ASP A 159 5.01 -7.98 8.98
CA ASP A 159 6.26 -7.70 8.28
C ASP A 159 6.33 -8.44 6.94
N ASN A 160 5.87 -9.69 6.88
CA ASN A 160 5.82 -10.46 5.65
C ASN A 160 4.90 -9.83 4.59
N TYR A 161 3.68 -9.42 4.97
CA TYR A 161 2.74 -8.78 4.05
C TYR A 161 3.25 -7.43 3.55
N LEU A 162 3.79 -6.59 4.45
CA LEU A 162 4.32 -5.28 4.08
C LEU A 162 5.55 -5.39 3.19
N ASN A 163 6.45 -6.34 3.46
CA ASN A 163 7.62 -6.59 2.60
C ASN A 163 7.21 -7.02 1.20
N LYS A 164 6.21 -7.91 1.06
CA LYS A 164 5.68 -8.30 -0.26
C LYS A 164 5.09 -7.12 -1.01
N ALA A 165 4.32 -6.25 -0.33
CA ALA A 165 3.77 -5.05 -0.94
C ALA A 165 4.88 -4.14 -1.48
N VAL A 166 5.91 -3.90 -0.68
CA VAL A 166 7.10 -3.11 -1.06
C VAL A 166 7.80 -3.71 -2.29
N GLU A 167 8.00 -5.03 -2.31
CA GLU A 167 8.63 -5.73 -3.44
C GLU A 167 7.79 -5.62 -4.72
N ILE A 168 6.46 -5.75 -4.61
CA ILE A 168 5.56 -5.56 -5.75
C ILE A 168 5.69 -4.12 -6.25
N ARG A 169 5.59 -3.11 -5.37
CA ARG A 169 5.68 -1.70 -5.77
C ARG A 169 6.98 -1.38 -6.50
N LYS A 170 8.12 -1.88 -5.99
CA LYS A 170 9.45 -1.68 -6.62
C LYS A 170 9.55 -2.21 -8.05
N LYS A 171 8.74 -3.19 -8.45
CA LYS A 171 8.68 -3.66 -9.85
C LYS A 171 8.12 -2.61 -10.81
N TYR A 172 7.42 -1.62 -10.28
CA TYR A 172 6.84 -0.49 -11.01
C TYR A 172 7.62 0.80 -10.79
N THR A 173 8.85 0.72 -10.24
CA THR A 173 9.75 1.87 -10.15
C THR A 173 9.96 2.44 -11.55
N PRO A 174 9.81 3.78 -11.73
CA PRO A 174 10.08 4.43 -12.99
C PRO A 174 11.49 4.06 -13.44
N SER A 175 11.65 3.57 -14.66
CA SER A 175 13.00 3.35 -15.21
C SER A 175 13.61 4.71 -15.48
N ASP A 176 14.67 5.07 -14.75
CA ASP A 176 15.47 6.24 -15.09
C ASP A 176 15.89 6.13 -16.57
N LYS A 177 15.38 7.05 -17.41
CA LYS A 177 15.69 7.09 -18.85
C LYS A 177 17.11 7.60 -19.09
#